data_AF-A0A4Q3SKA0-F1
#
_entry.id   AF-A0A4Q3SKA0-F1
#
_cell.length_a   1.000
_cell.length_b   1.000
_cell.length_c   1.000
_cell.angle_alpha   90.00
_cell.angle_beta   90.00
_cell.angle_gamma   90.00
#
_symmetry.space_group_name_H-M   'P 1'
#
loop_
_entity.id
_entity.type
_entity.pdbx_description
1 polymer ?
#
loop_
_entity_poly.entity_id
_entity_poly.type
_entity_poly.pdbx_seq_one_letter_code
_entity_poly.pdbx_strand_id
1 'polypeptide(L)'
;MVSEAYDITGIASPYRPILFYPGDINGAAVHAIRISDASSVKAELVNALRGSSDFVIALRATIDQELFVFLMHALMSPKYLVVDSAPVILVDQDFPTAGIEVLQQKLSKQGFHEVKFWPLANSENRIVVNKETSIDNDWTENNLLNSFAALDGFVVFDFTDPEAAVDAHVKLASFCHEYLDSNPDLAKAFSEYQSVKTKYEILKAGAGKLQQQLASSEKTVGVIRTKYKDDYENLFKWYHNEYEVLPLWYKRFGHIIKVIMGKRSFRSLFSDDVKKYKD
;
A
#
# COMPACT_ATOMS: atom_id res chain seq x y z
N MET A 1 -22.80 29.96 -0.78
CA MET A 1 -21.83 30.72 0.04
C MET A 1 -20.73 29.74 0.37
N VAL A 2 -19.54 29.97 -0.17
CA VAL A 2 -18.40 29.08 -0.03
C VAL A 2 -17.89 29.28 1.40
N SER A 3 -18.05 28.24 2.24
CA SER A 3 -17.41 28.16 3.55
C SER A 3 -15.93 28.47 3.35
N GLU A 4 -15.44 29.54 3.97
CA GLU A 4 -14.01 29.78 4.10
C GLU A 4 -13.41 28.51 4.71
N ALA A 5 -12.60 27.82 3.93
CA ALA A 5 -11.88 26.65 4.40
C ALA A 5 -10.97 27.14 5.52
N TYR A 6 -11.32 26.81 6.76
CA TYR A 6 -10.45 27.02 7.91
C TYR A 6 -9.11 26.39 7.56
N ASP A 7 -8.07 27.21 7.49
CA ASP A 7 -6.69 26.77 7.30
C ASP A 7 -6.23 26.11 8.60
N ILE A 8 -6.48 24.80 8.73
CA ILE A 8 -6.21 23.98 9.91
C ILE A 8 -4.73 23.52 9.95
N THR A 9 -3.79 24.35 9.50
CA THR A 9 -2.37 23.99 9.36
C THR A 9 -1.60 23.93 10.70
N GLY A 10 -2.24 24.27 11.83
CA GLY A 10 -1.57 24.30 13.13
C GLY A 10 -1.30 22.91 13.73
N ILE A 11 -2.31 22.05 13.81
CA ILE A 11 -2.20 20.69 14.38
C ILE A 11 -3.27 19.82 13.70
N ALA A 12 -2.89 18.90 12.82
CA ALA A 12 -3.83 17.95 12.23
C ALA A 12 -4.41 17.06 13.35
N SER A 13 -5.73 16.85 13.34
CA SER A 13 -6.42 15.94 14.27
C SER A 13 -5.72 14.57 14.32
N PRO A 14 -5.61 13.91 15.51
CA PRO A 14 -5.02 12.57 15.63
C PRO A 14 -5.68 11.50 14.78
N TYR A 15 -6.95 11.70 14.54
CA TYR A 15 -7.83 10.73 13.92
C TYR A 15 -7.98 11.07 12.46
N ARG A 16 -8.15 10.05 11.63
CA ARG A 16 -8.77 10.24 10.31
C ARG A 16 -10.28 10.28 10.53
N PRO A 17 -10.93 11.44 10.38
CA PRO A 17 -12.37 11.52 10.51
C PRO A 17 -13.01 10.87 9.27
N ILE A 18 -14.00 10.02 9.50
CA ILE A 18 -14.85 9.46 8.46
C ILE A 18 -16.23 10.09 8.64
N LEU A 19 -16.68 10.84 7.64
CA LEU A 19 -17.99 11.48 7.69
C LEU A 19 -19.01 10.68 6.88
N PHE A 20 -20.13 10.34 7.51
CA PHE A 20 -21.27 9.68 6.86
C PHE A 20 -22.27 10.71 6.40
N TYR A 21 -22.32 10.95 5.09
CA TYR A 21 -23.44 11.67 4.44
C TYR A 21 -23.32 11.59 2.92
N PRO A 22 -24.40 11.87 2.16
CA PRO A 22 -24.33 12.03 0.71
C PRO A 22 -23.87 13.43 0.29
N GLY A 23 -22.80 13.55 -0.51
CA GLY A 23 -22.32 14.84 -1.05
C GLY A 23 -20.79 15.04 -1.03
N ASP A 24 -20.29 16.08 -1.69
CA ASP A 24 -18.85 16.41 -1.76
C ASP A 24 -18.52 17.56 -0.79
N ILE A 25 -17.56 17.35 0.12
CA ILE A 25 -17.02 18.41 0.99
C ILE A 25 -15.50 18.41 0.85
N ASN A 26 -14.95 19.59 0.56
CA ASN A 26 -13.52 19.82 0.53
C ASN A 26 -12.99 19.87 1.99
N GLY A 27 -12.23 18.85 2.41
CA GLY A 27 -11.60 18.80 3.73
C GLY A 27 -10.66 17.59 3.90
N ALA A 28 -10.05 17.46 5.09
CA ALA A 28 -9.14 16.36 5.46
C ALA A 28 -9.87 15.06 5.92
N ALA A 29 -11.20 15.04 5.86
CA ALA A 29 -12.01 13.90 6.25
C ALA A 29 -12.25 12.95 5.07
N VAL A 30 -12.33 11.65 5.35
CA VAL A 30 -12.65 10.63 4.34
C VAL A 30 -14.17 10.57 4.19
N HIS A 31 -14.65 10.76 2.97
CA HIS A 31 -16.07 10.73 2.66
C HIS A 31 -16.59 9.29 2.64
N ALA A 32 -17.62 8.96 3.43
CA ALA A 32 -18.26 7.64 3.40
C ALA A 32 -19.56 7.68 2.58
N ILE A 33 -19.56 6.95 1.47
CA ILE A 33 -20.74 6.78 0.60
C ILE A 33 -21.55 5.60 1.12
N ARG A 34 -22.77 5.88 1.58
CA ARG A 34 -23.66 4.84 2.09
C ARG A 34 -24.45 4.22 0.94
N ILE A 35 -24.27 2.92 0.75
CA ILE A 35 -24.92 2.13 -0.28
C ILE A 35 -26.06 1.32 0.34
N SER A 36 -27.30 1.69 0.00
CA SER A 36 -28.52 0.95 0.36
C SER A 36 -29.19 0.28 -0.84
N ASP A 37 -29.14 0.87 -2.04
CA ASP A 37 -29.74 0.32 -3.26
C ASP A 37 -29.00 0.80 -4.52
N ALA A 38 -29.15 0.11 -5.67
CA ALA A 38 -28.43 0.45 -6.90
C ALA A 38 -28.81 1.83 -7.51
N SER A 39 -30.02 2.31 -7.24
CA SER A 39 -30.56 3.56 -7.79
C SER A 39 -29.93 4.81 -7.16
N SER A 40 -29.66 4.78 -5.86
CA SER A 40 -29.06 5.88 -5.10
C SER A 40 -27.56 6.08 -5.39
N VAL A 41 -26.88 5.02 -5.83
CA VAL A 41 -25.40 4.98 -5.86
C VAL A 41 -24.78 5.66 -7.08
N LYS A 42 -25.47 5.70 -8.23
CA LYS A 42 -24.85 6.15 -9.49
C LYS A 42 -24.38 7.62 -9.44
N ALA A 43 -25.20 8.52 -8.92
CA ALA A 43 -24.85 9.94 -8.88
C ALA A 43 -23.76 10.23 -7.83
N GLU A 44 -23.87 9.63 -6.66
CA GLU A 44 -22.93 9.82 -5.55
C GLU A 44 -21.54 9.24 -5.86
N LEU A 45 -21.49 8.03 -6.42
CA LEU A 45 -20.23 7.42 -6.81
C LEU A 45 -19.53 8.23 -7.91
N VAL A 46 -20.28 8.71 -8.90
CA VAL A 46 -19.71 9.55 -9.96
C VAL A 46 -19.13 10.84 -9.38
N ASN A 47 -19.79 11.44 -8.40
CA ASN A 47 -19.29 12.63 -7.73
C ASN A 47 -18.03 12.31 -6.92
N ALA A 48 -18.01 11.25 -6.13
CA ALA A 48 -16.85 10.85 -5.35
C ALA A 48 -15.64 10.48 -6.22
N LEU A 49 -15.86 9.79 -7.35
CA LEU A 49 -14.79 9.49 -8.31
C LEU A 49 -14.21 10.74 -8.97
N ARG A 50 -15.02 11.81 -9.10
CA ARG A 50 -14.60 13.10 -9.66
C ARG A 50 -14.00 14.04 -8.62
N GLY A 51 -14.42 13.95 -7.37
CA GLY A 51 -13.99 14.77 -6.24
C GLY A 51 -12.49 14.64 -5.97
N SER A 52 -11.90 15.60 -5.27
CA SER A 52 -10.45 15.65 -5.00
C SER A 52 -10.03 14.83 -3.76
N SER A 53 -10.99 14.42 -2.93
CA SER A 53 -10.79 13.77 -1.64
C SER A 53 -10.82 12.24 -1.71
N ASP A 54 -10.25 11.60 -0.69
CA ASP A 54 -10.36 10.16 -0.48
C ASP A 54 -11.78 9.79 -0.01
N PHE A 55 -12.24 8.60 -0.39
CA PHE A 55 -13.58 8.12 -0.02
C PHE A 55 -13.59 6.63 0.32
N VAL A 56 -14.66 6.20 1.00
CA VAL A 56 -14.90 4.82 1.40
C VAL A 56 -16.37 4.46 1.18
N ILE A 57 -16.68 3.18 1.01
CA ILE A 57 -18.07 2.71 0.89
C ILE A 57 -18.53 2.11 2.22
N ALA A 58 -19.75 2.46 2.61
CA ALA A 58 -20.48 1.82 3.70
C ALA A 58 -21.66 1.02 3.18
N LEU A 59 -21.71 -0.27 3.51
CA LEU A 59 -22.75 -1.21 3.08
C LEU A 59 -23.80 -1.38 4.16
N ARG A 60 -25.08 -1.19 3.80
CA ARG A 60 -26.23 -1.40 4.71
C ARG A 60 -27.06 -2.64 4.39
N ALA A 61 -27.07 -3.07 3.14
CA ALA A 61 -27.92 -4.16 2.69
C ALA A 61 -27.13 -5.15 1.83
N THR A 62 -27.71 -6.34 1.62
CA THR A 62 -27.14 -7.36 0.73
C THR A 62 -26.87 -6.80 -0.66
N ILE A 63 -25.68 -7.09 -1.18
CA ILE A 63 -25.22 -6.61 -2.48
C ILE A 63 -25.83 -7.45 -3.61
N ASP A 64 -26.64 -6.82 -4.45
CA ASP A 64 -27.06 -7.38 -5.74
C ASP A 64 -25.93 -7.30 -6.79
N GLN A 65 -26.17 -7.84 -7.99
CA GLN A 65 -25.15 -7.85 -9.03
C GLN A 65 -24.76 -6.44 -9.51
N GLU A 66 -25.70 -5.49 -9.53
CA GLU A 66 -25.43 -4.12 -10.00
C GLU A 66 -24.56 -3.37 -9.00
N LEU A 67 -24.90 -3.43 -7.71
CA LEU A 67 -24.12 -2.90 -6.61
C LEU A 67 -22.73 -3.53 -6.51
N PHE A 68 -22.60 -4.82 -6.81
CA PHE A 68 -21.30 -5.49 -6.83
C PHE A 68 -20.40 -4.86 -7.90
N VAL A 69 -20.92 -4.62 -9.10
CA VAL A 69 -20.16 -3.95 -10.18
C VAL A 69 -19.76 -2.54 -9.74
N PHE A 70 -20.62 -1.78 -9.07
CA PHE A 70 -20.27 -0.47 -8.55
C PHE A 70 -19.18 -0.50 -7.51
N LEU A 71 -19.29 -1.41 -6.54
CA LEU A 71 -18.28 -1.61 -5.52
C LEU A 71 -16.92 -1.94 -6.17
N MET A 72 -16.89 -2.78 -7.20
CA MET A 72 -15.66 -3.10 -7.93
C MET A 72 -15.01 -1.86 -8.56
N HIS A 73 -15.80 -0.99 -9.20
CA HIS A 73 -15.27 0.25 -9.77
C HIS A 73 -14.74 1.20 -8.69
N ALA A 74 -15.43 1.29 -7.56
CA ALA A 74 -14.99 2.09 -6.43
C ALA A 74 -13.66 1.59 -5.85
N LEU A 75 -13.53 0.27 -5.64
CA LEU A 75 -12.31 -0.35 -5.10
C LEU A 75 -11.09 -0.21 -6.02
N MET A 76 -11.31 -0.02 -7.32
CA MET A 76 -10.26 0.26 -8.30
C MET A 76 -9.85 1.75 -8.35
N SER A 77 -10.58 2.63 -7.66
CA SER A 77 -10.25 4.05 -7.63
C SER A 77 -8.97 4.28 -6.83
N PRO A 78 -8.03 5.09 -7.34
CA PRO A 78 -6.83 5.46 -6.58
C PRO A 78 -7.13 6.30 -5.33
N LYS A 79 -8.35 6.85 -5.22
CA LYS A 79 -8.84 7.64 -4.07
C LYS A 79 -9.63 6.82 -3.07
N TYR A 80 -9.77 5.51 -3.31
CA TYR A 80 -10.45 4.65 -2.37
C TYR A 80 -9.61 4.48 -1.10
N LEU A 81 -10.26 4.47 0.06
CA LEU A 81 -9.59 4.29 1.33
C LEU A 81 -8.93 2.89 1.39
N VAL A 82 -7.60 2.90 1.50
CA VAL A 82 -6.77 1.70 1.66
C VAL A 82 -6.03 1.79 2.99
N VAL A 83 -6.05 0.69 3.75
CA VAL A 83 -5.37 0.58 5.05
C VAL A 83 -4.59 -0.72 5.10
N ASP A 84 -3.28 -0.63 5.36
CA ASP A 84 -2.32 -1.74 5.20
C ASP A 84 -2.44 -2.44 3.84
N SER A 85 -2.46 -1.67 2.76
CA SER A 85 -2.56 -2.17 1.37
C SER A 85 -3.85 -2.90 1.01
N ALA A 86 -4.81 -3.01 1.92
CA ALA A 86 -6.12 -3.58 1.68
C ALA A 86 -7.21 -2.49 1.62
N PRO A 87 -8.10 -2.49 0.61
CA PRO A 87 -9.24 -1.58 0.61
C PRO A 87 -10.16 -1.87 1.79
N VAL A 88 -10.76 -0.81 2.32
CA VAL A 88 -11.66 -0.85 3.47
C VAL A 88 -13.10 -0.74 3.00
N ILE A 89 -13.96 -1.66 3.45
CA ILE A 89 -15.40 -1.56 3.28
C ILE A 89 -16.03 -1.45 4.66
N LEU A 90 -16.78 -0.37 4.89
CA LEU A 90 -17.56 -0.23 6.12
C LEU A 90 -18.84 -1.07 5.98
N VAL A 91 -19.23 -1.76 7.05
CA VAL A 91 -20.46 -2.57 7.08
C VAL A 91 -21.32 -2.14 8.26
N ASP A 92 -22.59 -1.91 7.98
CA ASP A 92 -23.57 -1.52 9.01
C ASP A 92 -23.77 -2.63 10.05
N GLN A 93 -24.29 -2.28 11.21
CA GLN A 93 -24.52 -3.25 12.30
C GLN A 93 -25.44 -4.39 11.87
N ASP A 94 -26.42 -4.06 11.02
CA ASP A 94 -27.42 -4.98 10.50
C ASP A 94 -26.92 -5.81 9.29
N PHE A 95 -25.68 -5.58 8.83
CA PHE A 95 -25.16 -6.27 7.66
C PHE A 95 -24.87 -7.74 7.99
N PRO A 96 -25.48 -8.72 7.29
CA PRO A 96 -25.34 -10.13 7.65
C PRO A 96 -23.90 -10.63 7.51
N THR A 97 -23.36 -11.32 8.52
CA THR A 97 -22.01 -11.91 8.48
C THR A 97 -21.84 -12.87 7.29
N ALA A 98 -22.86 -13.68 6.99
CA ALA A 98 -22.86 -14.53 5.80
C ALA A 98 -22.74 -13.72 4.49
N GLY A 99 -23.26 -12.50 4.46
CA GLY A 99 -23.10 -11.57 3.35
C GLY A 99 -21.64 -11.12 3.19
N ILE A 100 -20.91 -10.92 4.29
CA ILE A 100 -19.49 -10.54 4.28
C ILE A 100 -18.67 -11.66 3.66
N GLU A 101 -18.89 -12.91 4.06
CA GLU A 101 -18.19 -14.07 3.51
C GLU A 101 -18.44 -14.25 2.02
N VAL A 102 -19.70 -14.16 1.59
CA VAL A 102 -20.07 -14.23 0.17
C VAL A 102 -19.40 -13.11 -0.63
N LEU A 103 -19.38 -11.89 -0.08
CA LEU A 103 -18.76 -10.75 -0.73
C LEU A 103 -17.25 -10.90 -0.81
N GLN A 104 -16.58 -11.32 0.26
CA GLN A 104 -15.14 -11.61 0.27
C GLN A 104 -14.77 -12.67 -0.76
N GLN A 105 -15.56 -13.74 -0.88
CA GLN A 105 -15.35 -14.76 -1.91
C GLN A 105 -15.50 -14.19 -3.32
N LYS A 106 -16.50 -13.35 -3.57
CA LYS A 106 -16.70 -12.69 -4.87
C LYS A 106 -15.55 -11.74 -5.20
N LEU A 107 -15.12 -10.91 -4.25
CA LEU A 107 -14.02 -9.96 -4.39
C LEU A 107 -12.68 -10.69 -4.63
N SER A 108 -12.41 -11.77 -3.89
CA SER A 108 -11.21 -12.59 -4.09
C SER A 108 -11.16 -13.24 -5.48
N LYS A 109 -12.30 -13.62 -6.05
CA LYS A 109 -12.36 -14.12 -7.44
C LYS A 109 -11.99 -13.05 -8.48
N GLN A 110 -12.12 -11.78 -8.12
CA GLN A 110 -11.73 -10.63 -8.95
C GLN A 110 -10.32 -10.11 -8.64
N GLY A 111 -9.54 -10.82 -7.80
CA GLY A 111 -8.17 -10.46 -7.45
C GLY A 111 -8.03 -9.60 -6.19
N PHE A 112 -9.13 -9.27 -5.51
CA PHE A 112 -9.10 -8.57 -4.22
C PHE A 112 -8.99 -9.60 -3.09
N HIS A 113 -7.78 -10.11 -2.85
CA HIS A 113 -7.55 -11.18 -1.88
C HIS A 113 -7.67 -10.73 -0.43
N GLU A 114 -7.36 -9.46 -0.15
CA GLU A 114 -7.41 -8.88 1.18
C GLU A 114 -8.29 -7.63 1.14
N VAL A 115 -9.51 -7.75 1.66
CA VAL A 115 -10.45 -6.63 1.82
C VAL A 115 -10.83 -6.57 3.29
N LYS A 116 -10.72 -5.38 3.88
CA LYS A 116 -11.00 -5.18 5.30
C LYS A 116 -12.45 -4.77 5.48
N PHE A 117 -13.24 -5.62 6.14
CA PHE A 117 -14.61 -5.29 6.51
C PHE A 117 -14.65 -4.70 7.90
N TRP A 118 -15.23 -3.51 7.99
CA TRP A 118 -15.16 -2.65 9.14
C TRP A 118 -16.58 -2.41 9.67
N PRO A 119 -16.99 -3.11 10.75
CA PRO A 119 -18.33 -2.94 11.30
C PRO A 119 -18.49 -1.55 11.90
N LEU A 120 -19.63 -0.90 11.65
CA LEU A 120 -19.99 0.38 12.26
C LEU A 120 -20.36 0.21 13.74
N ALA A 121 -20.78 -0.98 14.14
CA ALA A 121 -20.93 -1.35 15.55
C ALA A 121 -19.57 -1.71 16.15
N ASN A 122 -19.18 -1.01 17.22
CA ASN A 122 -18.23 -1.45 18.26
C ASN A 122 -17.04 -2.29 17.77
N SER A 123 -16.12 -1.70 17.01
CA SER A 123 -14.75 -2.22 16.96
C SER A 123 -13.92 -1.55 18.04
N GLU A 124 -13.11 -2.30 18.79
CA GLU A 124 -12.26 -1.83 19.90
C GLU A 124 -11.37 -0.61 19.56
N ASN A 125 -11.18 -0.32 18.27
CA ASN A 125 -10.34 0.77 17.76
C ASN A 125 -11.14 1.88 17.04
N ARG A 126 -12.44 2.07 17.33
CA ARG A 126 -13.25 3.13 16.70
C ARG A 126 -14.18 3.83 17.67
N ILE A 127 -14.39 5.10 17.39
CA ILE A 127 -15.27 5.98 18.16
C ILE A 127 -16.36 6.46 17.21
N VAL A 128 -17.60 6.12 17.53
CA VAL A 128 -18.76 6.57 16.75
C VAL A 128 -19.35 7.79 17.45
N VAL A 129 -19.43 8.89 16.70
CA VAL A 129 -20.07 10.13 17.10
C VAL A 129 -21.37 10.24 16.32
N ASN A 130 -22.48 10.37 17.03
CA ASN A 130 -23.80 10.52 16.46
C ASN A 130 -24.55 11.67 17.16
N LYS A 131 -25.80 11.90 16.76
CA LYS A 131 -26.67 12.95 17.34
C LYS A 131 -26.89 12.83 18.87
N GLU A 132 -26.72 11.64 19.44
CA GLU A 132 -26.89 11.36 20.87
C GLU A 132 -25.58 11.55 21.65
N THR A 133 -24.46 11.69 20.94
CA THR A 133 -23.14 11.87 21.54
C THR A 133 -22.96 13.31 21.99
N SER A 134 -22.90 13.52 23.31
CA SER A 134 -22.49 14.80 23.90
C SER A 134 -20.98 14.96 23.76
N ILE A 135 -20.53 15.68 22.73
CA ILE A 135 -19.11 16.03 22.59
C ILE A 135 -18.83 17.19 23.55
N ASP A 136 -18.10 16.90 24.62
CA ASP A 136 -17.58 17.82 25.63
C ASP A 136 -16.12 17.44 26.00
N ASN A 137 -15.52 18.19 26.92
CA ASN A 137 -14.12 17.97 27.34
C ASN A 137 -13.93 16.59 27.97
N ASP A 138 -14.82 16.19 28.87
CA ASP A 138 -14.74 14.90 29.56
C ASP A 138 -14.87 13.75 28.56
N TRP A 139 -15.79 13.84 27.60
CA TRP A 139 -15.93 12.85 26.55
C TRP A 139 -14.67 12.78 25.66
N THR A 140 -14.13 13.93 25.27
CA THR A 140 -12.95 14.04 24.41
C THR A 140 -11.73 13.43 25.07
N GLU A 141 -11.49 13.75 26.35
CA GLU A 141 -10.42 13.16 27.13
C GLU A 141 -10.59 11.64 27.25
N ASN A 142 -11.78 11.20 27.67
CA ASN A 142 -12.03 9.79 27.97
C ASN A 142 -11.96 8.87 26.75
N ASN A 143 -12.39 9.34 25.59
CA ASN A 143 -12.49 8.52 24.39
C ASN A 143 -11.31 8.71 23.46
N LEU A 144 -10.73 9.91 23.39
CA LEU A 144 -9.70 10.22 22.40
C LEU A 144 -8.31 10.34 23.01
N LEU A 145 -8.17 11.14 24.06
CA LEU A 145 -6.85 11.59 24.52
C LEU A 145 -6.25 10.70 25.62
N ASN A 146 -7.06 9.83 26.22
CA ASN A 146 -6.63 8.90 27.27
C ASN A 146 -5.65 7.80 26.81
N SER A 147 -5.55 7.53 25.50
CA SER A 147 -4.64 6.51 24.99
C SER A 147 -4.11 6.87 23.61
N PHE A 148 -2.77 6.93 23.47
CA PHE A 148 -2.15 7.08 22.15
C PHE A 148 -2.52 5.94 21.19
N ALA A 149 -2.83 4.75 21.71
CA ALA A 149 -3.28 3.63 20.90
C ALA A 149 -4.67 3.88 20.28
N ALA A 150 -5.52 4.69 20.93
CA ALA A 150 -6.80 5.09 20.35
C ALA A 150 -6.61 5.95 19.09
N LEU A 151 -5.49 6.68 18.97
CA LEU A 151 -5.17 7.57 17.84
C LEU A 151 -4.82 6.83 16.54
N ASP A 152 -4.64 5.50 16.60
CA ASP A 152 -4.54 4.66 15.40
C ASP A 152 -5.90 4.26 14.84
N GLY A 153 -6.96 4.58 15.57
CA GLY A 153 -8.35 4.37 15.20
C GLY A 153 -8.92 5.46 14.28
N PHE A 154 -10.23 5.34 14.05
CA PHE A 154 -11.01 6.28 13.25
C PHE A 154 -12.16 6.83 14.10
N VAL A 155 -12.46 8.10 13.91
CA VAL A 155 -13.69 8.70 14.42
C VAL A 155 -14.72 8.70 13.30
N VAL A 156 -15.81 8.01 13.52
CA VAL A 156 -16.92 7.86 12.58
C VAL A 156 -18.03 8.81 13.00
N PHE A 157 -18.36 9.78 12.16
CA PHE A 157 -19.49 10.67 12.38
C PHE A 157 -20.71 10.11 11.66
N ASP A 158 -21.57 9.39 12.38
CA ASP A 158 -22.80 8.77 11.87
C ASP A 158 -24.01 9.70 12.11
N PHE A 159 -24.30 10.53 11.11
CA PHE A 159 -25.40 11.48 11.12
C PHE A 159 -26.28 11.28 9.90
N THR A 160 -27.58 11.58 10.05
CA THR A 160 -28.51 11.61 8.92
C THR A 160 -28.40 12.89 8.10
N ASP A 161 -27.91 13.96 8.73
CA ASP A 161 -27.78 15.28 8.15
C ASP A 161 -26.29 15.63 7.93
N PRO A 162 -25.86 15.96 6.69
CA PRO A 162 -24.49 16.35 6.41
C PRO A 162 -24.01 17.54 7.24
N GLU A 163 -24.85 18.56 7.42
CA GLU A 163 -24.46 19.78 8.14
C GLU A 163 -24.17 19.45 9.61
N ALA A 164 -25.05 18.67 10.25
CA ALA A 164 -24.82 18.16 11.61
C ALA A 164 -23.53 17.33 11.75
N ALA A 165 -23.18 16.52 10.75
CA ALA A 165 -21.93 15.73 10.77
C ALA A 165 -20.69 16.64 10.76
N VAL A 166 -20.72 17.66 9.90
CA VAL A 166 -19.65 18.65 9.78
C VAL A 166 -19.54 19.48 11.05
N ASP A 167 -20.65 19.94 11.60
CA ASP A 167 -20.69 20.70 12.85
C ASP A 167 -20.12 19.90 14.02
N ALA A 168 -20.50 18.62 14.13
CA ALA A 168 -19.95 17.72 15.14
C ALA A 168 -18.42 17.53 14.98
N HIS A 169 -17.95 17.42 13.74
CA HIS A 169 -16.52 17.33 13.45
C HIS A 169 -15.75 18.61 13.80
N VAL A 170 -16.28 19.78 13.43
CA VAL A 170 -15.68 21.09 13.76
C VAL A 170 -15.66 21.28 15.28
N LYS A 171 -16.77 20.95 15.95
CA LYS A 171 -16.87 21.03 17.42
C LYS A 171 -15.83 20.13 18.09
N LEU A 172 -15.68 18.90 17.61
CA LEU A 172 -14.68 17.98 18.14
C LEU A 172 -13.25 18.49 17.93
N ALA A 173 -12.94 18.99 16.74
CA ALA A 173 -11.63 19.54 16.42
C ALA A 173 -11.30 20.71 17.36
N SER A 174 -12.26 21.61 17.60
CA SER A 174 -12.10 22.73 18.52
C SER A 174 -11.76 22.28 19.94
N PHE A 175 -12.45 21.27 20.47
CA PHE A 175 -12.15 20.73 21.80
C PHE A 175 -10.78 20.06 21.88
N CYS A 176 -10.40 19.29 20.86
CA CYS A 176 -9.06 18.72 20.79
C CYS A 176 -7.98 19.81 20.80
N HIS A 177 -8.17 20.90 20.05
CA HIS A 177 -7.25 22.03 20.05
C HIS A 177 -7.16 22.72 21.40
N GLU A 178 -8.30 23.08 22.00
CA GLU A 178 -8.34 23.72 23.33
C GLU A 178 -7.67 22.85 24.40
N TYR A 179 -7.89 21.54 24.35
CA TYR A 179 -7.28 20.59 25.28
C TYR A 179 -5.76 20.49 25.08
N LEU A 180 -5.29 20.41 23.84
CA LEU A 180 -3.85 20.35 23.54
C LEU A 180 -3.14 21.67 23.88
N ASP A 181 -3.78 22.82 23.62
CA ASP A 181 -3.26 24.14 24.00
C ASP A 181 -3.14 24.28 25.53
N SER A 182 -4.09 23.71 26.27
CA SER A 182 -4.07 23.66 27.73
C SER A 182 -3.01 22.67 28.29
N ASN A 183 -2.53 21.74 27.47
CA ASN A 183 -1.60 20.67 27.87
C ASN A 183 -0.37 20.62 26.93
N PRO A 184 0.57 21.59 27.01
CA PRO A 184 1.65 21.74 26.05
C PRO A 184 2.60 20.53 25.98
N ASP A 185 2.81 19.82 27.09
CA ASP A 185 3.62 18.59 27.10
C ASP A 185 2.96 17.47 26.30
N LEU A 186 1.62 17.35 26.38
CA LEU A 186 0.86 16.40 25.59
C LEU A 186 0.86 16.78 24.12
N ALA A 187 0.66 18.07 23.79
CA ALA A 187 0.75 18.56 22.42
C ALA A 187 2.11 18.26 21.79
N LYS A 188 3.20 18.46 22.56
CA LYS A 188 4.55 18.09 22.14
C LYS A 188 4.66 16.58 21.89
N ALA A 189 4.30 15.75 22.86
CA ALA A 189 4.34 14.29 22.73
C ALA A 189 3.52 13.80 21.52
N PHE A 190 2.38 14.43 21.28
CA PHE A 190 1.49 14.13 20.17
C PHE A 190 2.10 14.51 18.82
N SER A 191 2.73 15.68 18.69
CA SER A 191 3.47 16.06 17.48
C SER A 191 4.65 15.12 17.19
N GLU A 192 5.37 14.69 18.22
CA GLU A 192 6.44 13.70 18.12
C GLU A 192 5.90 12.35 17.66
N TYR A 193 4.78 11.89 18.24
CA TYR A 193 4.07 10.69 17.84
C TYR A 193 3.68 10.72 16.36
N GLN A 194 3.04 11.80 15.90
CA GLN A 194 2.68 11.96 14.48
C GLN A 194 3.92 11.90 13.58
N SER A 195 5.01 12.58 13.96
CA SER A 195 6.26 12.56 13.20
C SER A 195 6.83 11.14 13.07
N VAL A 196 6.83 10.38 14.17
CA VAL A 196 7.29 8.98 14.19
C VAL A 196 6.38 8.10 13.35
N LYS A 197 5.05 8.24 13.47
CA LYS A 197 4.05 7.50 12.69
C LYS A 197 4.21 7.76 11.18
N THR A 198 4.37 9.01 10.76
CA THR A 198 4.63 9.35 9.35
C THR A 198 5.92 8.72 8.84
N LYS A 199 7.01 8.77 9.62
CA LYS A 199 8.28 8.11 9.26
C LYS A 199 8.12 6.60 9.14
N TYR A 200 7.39 5.98 10.06
CA TYR A 200 7.10 4.55 10.03
C TYR A 200 6.33 4.16 8.77
N GLU A 201 5.27 4.89 8.39
CA GLU A 201 4.51 4.61 7.18
C GLU A 201 5.35 4.77 5.90
N ILE A 202 6.20 5.80 5.83
CA ILE A 202 7.16 5.98 4.71
C ILE A 202 8.13 4.80 4.63
N LEU A 203 8.70 4.37 5.76
CA LEU A 203 9.63 3.24 5.81
C LEU A 203 8.95 1.93 5.43
N LYS A 204 7.73 1.69 5.92
CA LYS A 204 6.91 0.52 5.60
C LYS A 204 6.58 0.45 4.11
N ALA A 205 6.16 1.57 3.51
CA ALA A 205 5.94 1.67 2.07
C ALA A 205 7.24 1.42 1.27
N GLY A 206 8.36 1.97 1.73
CA GLY A 206 9.69 1.72 1.15
C GLY A 206 10.11 0.26 1.20
N ALA A 207 9.89 -0.41 2.34
CA ALA A 207 10.14 -1.83 2.52
C ALA A 207 9.29 -2.69 1.57
N GLY A 208 8.00 -2.38 1.44
CA GLY A 208 7.10 -3.04 0.49
C GLY A 208 7.58 -2.93 -0.96
N LYS A 209 8.01 -1.73 -1.38
CA LYS A 209 8.58 -1.51 -2.72
C LYS A 209 9.87 -2.31 -2.95
N LEU A 210 10.77 -2.34 -1.98
CA LEU A 210 12.02 -3.11 -2.06
C LEU A 210 11.74 -4.61 -2.16
N GLN A 211 10.78 -5.12 -1.38
CA GLN A 211 10.38 -6.53 -1.45
C GLN A 211 9.81 -6.89 -2.83
N GLN A 212 8.99 -6.01 -3.42
CA GLN A 212 8.48 -6.21 -4.78
C GLN A 212 9.61 -6.20 -5.83
N GLN A 213 10.58 -5.29 -5.69
CA GLN A 213 11.75 -5.24 -6.56
C GLN A 213 12.62 -6.50 -6.44
N LEU A 214 12.81 -7.01 -5.23
CA LEU A 214 13.52 -8.26 -4.97
C LEU A 214 12.82 -9.43 -5.67
N ALA A 215 11.51 -9.59 -5.47
CA ALA A 215 10.72 -10.65 -6.10
C ALA A 215 10.76 -10.58 -7.64
N SER A 216 10.70 -9.36 -8.20
CA SER A 216 10.86 -9.13 -9.65
C SER A 216 12.25 -9.54 -10.13
N SER A 217 13.30 -9.14 -9.41
CA SER A 217 14.70 -9.49 -9.74
C SER A 217 14.93 -11.00 -9.69
N GLU A 218 14.42 -11.68 -8.67
CA GLU A 218 14.48 -13.14 -8.54
C GLU A 218 13.81 -13.84 -9.72
N LYS A 219 12.63 -13.36 -10.14
CA LYS A 219 11.94 -13.88 -11.32
C LYS A 219 12.77 -13.67 -12.59
N THR A 220 13.37 -12.50 -12.78
CA THR A 220 14.26 -12.21 -13.92
C THR A 220 15.48 -13.13 -13.91
N VAL A 221 16.14 -13.30 -12.77
CA VAL A 221 17.27 -14.22 -12.61
C VAL A 221 16.84 -15.66 -12.90
N GLY A 222 15.67 -16.09 -12.44
CA GLY A 222 15.10 -17.39 -12.74
C GLY A 222 14.90 -17.62 -14.24
N VAL A 223 14.33 -16.65 -14.95
CA VAL A 223 14.15 -16.70 -16.41
C VAL A 223 15.50 -16.72 -17.13
N ILE A 224 16.47 -15.91 -16.70
CA ILE A 224 17.82 -15.92 -17.30
C ILE A 224 18.47 -17.29 -17.11
N ARG A 225 18.40 -17.84 -15.90
CA ARG A 225 18.95 -19.16 -15.59
C ARG A 225 18.29 -20.26 -16.40
N THR A 226 16.99 -20.22 -16.64
CA THR A 226 16.31 -21.28 -17.39
C THR A 226 16.49 -21.14 -18.89
N LYS A 227 16.37 -19.91 -19.42
CA LYS A 227 16.44 -19.64 -20.86
C LYS A 227 17.85 -19.77 -21.42
N TYR A 228 18.86 -19.27 -20.71
CA TYR A 228 20.23 -19.21 -21.21
C TYR A 228 21.11 -20.35 -20.73
N LYS A 229 20.60 -21.29 -19.92
CA LYS A 229 21.38 -22.46 -19.51
C LYS A 229 21.81 -23.29 -20.72
N ASP A 230 20.87 -23.60 -21.60
CA ASP A 230 21.14 -24.40 -22.78
C ASP A 230 22.04 -23.64 -23.76
N ASP A 231 21.81 -22.34 -23.94
CA ASP A 231 22.66 -21.48 -24.78
C ASP A 231 24.10 -21.41 -24.24
N TYR A 232 24.28 -21.26 -22.93
CA TYR A 232 25.59 -21.24 -22.30
C TYR A 232 26.29 -22.60 -22.43
N GLU A 233 25.60 -23.69 -22.13
CA GLU A 233 26.15 -25.04 -22.28
C GLU A 233 26.51 -25.36 -23.74
N ASN A 234 25.68 -24.93 -24.69
CA ASN A 234 25.93 -25.11 -26.12
C ASN A 234 27.12 -24.27 -26.59
N LEU A 235 27.21 -23.00 -26.19
CA LEU A 235 28.34 -22.14 -26.51
C LEU A 235 29.63 -22.68 -25.90
N PHE A 236 29.58 -23.14 -24.64
CA PHE A 236 30.71 -23.75 -23.96
C PHE A 236 31.16 -25.05 -24.64
N LYS A 237 30.23 -25.95 -25.00
CA LYS A 237 30.51 -27.17 -25.76
C LYS A 237 31.10 -26.86 -27.14
N TRP A 238 30.54 -25.88 -27.85
CA TRP A 238 31.05 -25.43 -29.13
C TRP A 238 32.49 -24.92 -29.00
N TYR A 239 32.75 -24.03 -28.03
CA TYR A 239 34.09 -23.50 -27.79
C TYR A 239 35.09 -24.60 -27.41
N HIS A 240 34.70 -25.52 -26.53
CA HIS A 240 35.52 -26.66 -26.13
C HIS A 240 35.88 -27.55 -27.33
N ASN A 241 34.89 -27.88 -28.17
CA ASN A 241 35.10 -28.70 -29.36
C ASN A 241 36.00 -28.00 -30.39
N GLU A 242 35.84 -26.70 -30.60
CA GLU A 242 36.58 -25.98 -31.64
C GLU A 242 38.01 -25.61 -31.22
N TYR A 243 38.21 -25.25 -29.94
CA TYR A 243 39.48 -24.72 -29.46
C TYR A 243 40.27 -25.67 -28.55
N GLU A 244 39.60 -26.47 -27.70
CA GLU A 244 40.30 -27.41 -26.83
C GLU A 244 40.64 -28.72 -27.55
N VAL A 245 39.82 -29.15 -28.51
CA VAL A 245 40.09 -30.29 -29.41
C VAL A 245 40.86 -29.86 -30.66
N LEU A 246 41.66 -28.80 -30.59
CA LEU A 246 42.58 -28.50 -31.68
C LEU A 246 43.54 -29.68 -31.88
N PRO A 247 43.65 -30.22 -33.11
CA PRO A 247 44.54 -31.32 -33.42
C PRO A 247 45.95 -31.04 -32.89
N LEU A 248 46.61 -32.09 -32.37
CA LEU A 248 47.97 -31.99 -31.82
C LEU A 248 48.94 -31.27 -32.76
N TRP A 249 48.78 -31.42 -34.08
CA TRP A 249 49.59 -30.74 -35.07
C TRP A 249 49.41 -29.22 -35.05
N TYR A 250 48.21 -28.70 -34.82
CA TYR A 250 47.93 -27.26 -34.76
C TYR A 250 48.48 -26.64 -33.47
N LYS A 251 48.35 -27.34 -32.34
CA LYS A 251 49.00 -26.97 -31.07
C LYS A 251 50.52 -26.94 -31.21
N ARG A 252 51.09 -27.93 -31.90
CA ARG A 252 52.53 -27.99 -32.24
C ARG A 252 52.93 -26.84 -33.18
N PHE A 253 52.10 -26.51 -34.17
CA PHE A 253 52.35 -25.38 -35.08
C PHE A 253 52.37 -24.03 -34.36
N GLY A 254 51.42 -23.80 -33.45
CA GLY A 254 51.44 -22.60 -32.58
C GLY A 254 52.69 -22.51 -31.70
N HIS A 255 53.23 -23.64 -31.23
CA HIS A 255 54.51 -23.66 -30.53
C HIS A 255 55.69 -23.29 -31.45
N ILE A 256 55.68 -23.75 -32.70
CA ILE A 256 56.70 -23.38 -33.70
C ILE A 256 56.68 -21.86 -33.95
N ILE A 257 55.50 -21.27 -34.16
CA ILE A 257 55.36 -19.80 -34.31
C ILE A 257 55.91 -19.06 -33.09
N LYS A 258 55.58 -19.51 -31.87
CA LYS A 258 56.09 -18.88 -30.63
C LYS A 258 57.61 -18.95 -30.52
N VAL A 259 58.23 -20.01 -31.03
CA VAL A 259 59.68 -20.16 -31.08
C VAL A 259 60.30 -19.19 -32.11
N ILE A 260 59.69 -19.04 -33.29
CA ILE A 260 60.12 -18.07 -34.31
C ILE A 260 60.00 -16.63 -33.80
N MET A 261 58.94 -16.31 -33.04
CA MET A 261 58.76 -15.00 -32.41
C MET A 261 59.67 -14.76 -31.20
N GLY A 262 60.55 -15.70 -30.84
CA GLY A 262 61.46 -15.59 -29.70
C GLY A 262 60.81 -15.71 -28.32
N LYS A 263 59.49 -15.95 -28.24
CA LYS A 263 58.74 -16.09 -26.98
C LYS A 263 58.96 -17.45 -26.30
N ARG A 264 59.57 -18.41 -27.00
CA ARG A 264 59.89 -19.75 -26.47
C ARG A 264 61.21 -20.26 -27.05
N SER A 265 61.96 -21.07 -26.30
CA SER A 265 63.23 -21.61 -26.78
C SER A 265 63.04 -22.84 -27.69
N PHE A 266 63.86 -22.99 -28.72
CA PHE A 266 63.82 -24.15 -29.63
C PHE A 266 63.95 -25.50 -28.90
N ARG A 267 64.65 -25.54 -27.76
CA ARG A 267 64.81 -26.76 -26.94
C ARG A 267 63.49 -27.27 -26.37
N SER A 268 62.51 -26.40 -26.11
CA SER A 268 61.23 -26.80 -25.51
C SER A 268 60.28 -27.48 -26.49
N LEU A 269 60.64 -27.66 -27.76
CA LEU A 269 59.83 -28.39 -28.74
C LEU A 269 60.06 -29.91 -28.69
N PHE A 270 61.20 -30.35 -28.15
CA PHE A 270 61.64 -31.75 -28.22
C PHE A 270 61.86 -32.41 -26.84
N SER A 271 61.66 -31.68 -25.75
CA SER A 271 61.81 -32.18 -24.39
C SER A 271 60.71 -31.60 -23.50
N ASP A 272 59.92 -32.47 -22.88
CA ASP A 272 58.84 -32.09 -21.97
C ASP A 272 59.36 -31.62 -20.59
N ASP A 273 60.62 -31.89 -20.28
CA ASP A 273 61.27 -31.61 -18.98
C ASP A 273 61.87 -30.20 -18.84
N VAL A 274 61.76 -29.36 -19.87
CA VAL A 274 62.37 -28.01 -19.85
C VAL A 274 61.34 -26.95 -19.48
N LYS A 275 61.70 -26.06 -18.53
CA LYS A 275 60.88 -24.92 -18.07
C LYS A 275 60.32 -24.13 -19.28
N LYS A 276 58.99 -24.07 -19.38
CA LYS A 276 58.25 -23.67 -20.60
C LYS A 276 58.23 -22.16 -20.89
N TYR A 277 58.71 -21.34 -19.95
CA TYR A 277 58.77 -19.87 -20.05
C TYR A 277 60.12 -19.37 -19.49
N LYS A 278 60.70 -18.38 -20.16
CA LYS A 278 61.78 -17.57 -19.58
C LYS A 278 61.10 -16.46 -18.77
N ASP A 279 61.53 -16.29 -17.53
CA ASP A 279 61.22 -15.09 -16.74
C ASP A 279 61.79 -13.84 -17.43
#